data_AF-X1FBT4-F1
#
_entry.id   AF-X1FBT4-F1
#
_cell.length_a   1.000
_cell.length_b   1.000
_cell.length_c   1.000
_cell.angle_alpha   90.00
_cell.angle_beta   90.00
_cell.angle_gamma   90.00
#
_symmetry.space_group_name_H-M   'P 1'
#
loop_
_entity.id
_entity.type
_entity.pdbx_description
1 polymer ?
#
loop_
_entity_poly.entity_id
_entity_poly.type
_entity_poly.pdbx_seq_one_letter_code
_entity_poly.pdbx_strand_id
1 'polypeptide(L)'
;PHNRKAIENHELFNLITMIEGDSIGIETLNQVENCIKEDNAAIIVILDSAHDYDHVLGELTAYSKYISIGSYIVVTDGSQEYLGGTLRAKKDYPEYCETWDTNNPKKAAEDFVAEHSNFKIVEPEFPFNEGNIHFRVTHWPSAFIKRFS
;
A
#
# COMPACT_ATOMS: atom_id res chain seq x y z
N PRO A 1 -17.27 -11.44 -9.18
CA PRO A 1 -18.17 -12.48 -8.58
C PRO A 1 -17.45 -13.73 -8.06
N HIS A 2 -16.47 -14.28 -8.79
CA HIS A 2 -15.78 -15.52 -8.35
C HIS A 2 -14.89 -15.32 -7.12
N ASN A 3 -14.17 -14.18 -7.02
CA ASN A 3 -13.30 -13.87 -5.87
C ASN A 3 -14.07 -13.80 -4.55
N ARG A 4 -15.17 -13.03 -4.51
CA ARG A 4 -16.03 -12.91 -3.32
C ARG A 4 -16.49 -14.28 -2.82
N LYS A 5 -17.01 -15.11 -3.72
CA LYS A 5 -17.43 -16.48 -3.39
C LYS A 5 -16.27 -17.34 -2.87
N ALA A 6 -15.05 -17.19 -3.42
CA ALA A 6 -13.89 -17.92 -2.94
C ALA A 6 -13.49 -17.48 -1.52
N ILE A 7 -13.49 -16.17 -1.25
CA ILE A 7 -13.21 -15.59 0.07
C ILE A 7 -14.25 -16.06 1.10
N GLU A 8 -15.54 -15.99 0.78
CA GLU A 8 -16.64 -16.36 1.69
C GLU A 8 -16.67 -17.86 2.04
N ASN A 9 -16.16 -18.72 1.15
CA ASN A 9 -16.05 -20.16 1.40
C ASN A 9 -14.74 -20.55 2.10
N HIS A 10 -13.81 -19.62 2.33
CA HIS A 10 -12.52 -19.91 2.95
C HIS A 10 -12.66 -20.10 4.46
N GLU A 11 -11.89 -21.02 5.04
CA GLU A 11 -11.95 -21.33 6.49
C GLU A 11 -11.64 -20.12 7.39
N LEU A 12 -10.85 -19.18 6.88
CA LEU A 12 -10.49 -17.93 7.57
C LEU A 12 -11.46 -16.77 7.30
N PHE A 13 -12.59 -16.99 6.62
CA PHE A 13 -13.52 -15.92 6.26
C PHE A 13 -14.03 -15.15 7.49
N ASN A 14 -14.17 -15.82 8.63
CA ASN A 14 -14.54 -15.21 9.91
C ASN A 14 -13.54 -14.16 10.42
N LEU A 15 -12.33 -14.10 9.85
CA LEU A 15 -11.30 -13.09 10.14
C LEU A 15 -11.26 -11.97 9.10
N ILE A 16 -12.12 -12.01 8.06
CA ILE A 16 -12.10 -11.09 6.93
C ILE A 16 -13.43 -10.34 6.86
N THR A 17 -13.39 -9.03 7.08
CA THR A 17 -14.51 -8.14 6.75
C THR A 17 -14.28 -7.55 5.36
N MET A 18 -15.22 -7.80 4.43
CA MET A 18 -15.16 -7.20 3.10
C MET A 18 -16.01 -5.92 3.06
N ILE A 19 -15.39 -4.81 2.65
CA ILE A 19 -16.04 -3.54 2.36
C ILE A 19 -15.91 -3.29 0.86
N GLU A 20 -17.01 -2.89 0.21
CA GLU A 20 -17.05 -2.62 -1.24
C GLU A 20 -17.33 -1.14 -1.46
N GLY A 21 -16.40 -0.47 -2.14
CA GLY A 21 -16.46 0.97 -2.39
C GLY A 21 -15.10 1.51 -2.83
N ASP A 22 -15.05 2.81 -3.08
CA ASP A 22 -13.80 3.56 -3.31
C ASP A 22 -13.00 3.63 -2.00
N SER A 23 -11.72 3.26 -2.01
CA SER A 23 -10.87 3.23 -0.82
C SER A 23 -10.66 4.60 -0.18
N ILE A 24 -10.82 5.68 -0.95
CA ILE A 24 -10.78 7.07 -0.45
C ILE A 24 -12.19 7.67 -0.27
N GLY A 25 -13.24 6.90 -0.56
CA GLY A 25 -14.62 7.33 -0.42
C GLY A 25 -15.06 7.42 1.04
N ILE A 26 -15.78 8.49 1.40
CA ILE A 26 -16.23 8.74 2.78
C ILE A 26 -17.06 7.58 3.35
N GLU A 27 -17.90 6.94 2.54
CA GLU A 27 -18.73 5.81 2.96
C GLU A 27 -17.87 4.57 3.29
N THR A 28 -16.81 4.33 2.52
CA THR A 28 -15.85 3.24 2.77
C THR A 28 -15.04 3.52 4.03
N LEU A 29 -14.51 4.74 4.18
CA LEU A 29 -13.73 5.14 5.35
C LEU A 29 -14.53 5.03 6.65
N ASN A 30 -15.81 5.43 6.62
CA ASN A 30 -16.71 5.25 7.77
C ASN A 30 -16.91 3.78 8.13
N GLN A 31 -17.06 2.89 7.14
CA GLN A 31 -17.16 1.44 7.38
C GLN A 31 -15.88 0.86 7.95
N VAL A 32 -14.71 1.29 7.46
CA VAL A 32 -13.41 0.87 7.99
C VAL A 32 -13.26 1.33 9.44
N GLU A 33 -13.56 2.60 9.73
CA GLU A 33 -13.46 3.17 11.08
C GLU A 33 -14.33 2.39 12.08
N ASN A 34 -15.55 1.98 11.68
CA ASN A 34 -16.43 1.14 12.50
C ASN A 34 -15.90 -0.28 12.75
N CYS A 35 -14.95 -0.77 11.94
CA CYS A 35 -14.31 -2.07 12.15
C CYS A 35 -13.12 -1.98 13.12
N ILE A 36 -12.55 -0.79 13.32
CA ILE A 36 -11.38 -0.59 14.17
C ILE A 36 -11.84 -0.49 15.62
N LYS A 37 -11.28 -1.34 16.49
CA LYS A 37 -11.60 -1.38 17.92
C LYS A 37 -10.44 -0.83 18.73
N GLU A 38 -10.76 -0.23 19.88
CA GLU A 38 -9.77 0.38 20.79
C GLU A 38 -8.75 -0.64 21.33
N ASP A 39 -9.11 -1.92 21.39
CA ASP A 39 -8.27 -3.02 21.87
C ASP A 39 -7.46 -3.71 20.76
N ASN A 40 -7.48 -3.19 19.53
CA ASN A 40 -6.67 -3.74 18.43
C ASN A 40 -5.16 -3.65 18.76
N ALA A 41 -4.50 -4.81 18.79
CA ALA A 41 -3.11 -4.92 19.24
C ALA A 41 -2.10 -4.13 18.38
N ALA A 42 -2.26 -4.15 17.05
CA ALA A 42 -1.47 -3.37 16.10
C ALA A 42 -2.22 -3.25 14.77
N ILE A 43 -2.22 -2.05 14.18
CA ILE A 43 -2.82 -1.77 12.88
C ILE A 43 -1.71 -1.56 11.85
N ILE A 44 -1.80 -2.32 10.77
CA ILE A 44 -1.01 -2.15 9.53
C ILE A 44 -1.98 -1.90 8.37
N VAL A 45 -1.50 -1.23 7.32
CA VAL A 45 -2.25 -1.03 6.08
C VAL A 45 -1.41 -1.48 4.90
N ILE A 46 -2.03 -2.14 3.93
CA ILE A 46 -1.40 -2.58 2.68
C ILE A 46 -2.24 -2.00 1.55
N LEU A 47 -1.61 -1.19 0.70
CA LEU A 47 -2.22 -0.53 -0.46
C LEU A 47 -1.75 -1.24 -1.72
N ASP A 48 -2.68 -1.87 -2.44
CA ASP A 48 -2.44 -2.69 -3.64
C ASP A 48 -3.64 -2.57 -4.61
N SER A 49 -4.14 -1.34 -4.76
CA SER A 49 -5.39 -1.03 -5.49
C SER A 49 -5.07 -0.38 -6.84
N ALA A 50 -5.09 0.96 -6.89
CA ALA A 50 -4.69 1.77 -8.02
C ALA A 50 -3.22 2.16 -7.88
N HIS A 51 -2.60 2.48 -9.02
CA HIS A 51 -1.20 2.82 -9.08
C HIS A 51 -0.94 4.22 -9.67
N ASP A 52 -1.96 5.08 -9.67
CA ASP A 52 -1.78 6.51 -9.90
C ASP A 52 -1.43 7.23 -8.60
N TYR A 53 -0.62 8.27 -8.73
CA TYR A 53 -0.06 9.04 -7.63
C TYR A 53 -1.15 9.67 -6.75
N ASP A 54 -2.16 10.29 -7.36
CA ASP A 54 -3.20 11.02 -6.63
C ASP A 54 -4.04 10.08 -5.77
N HIS A 55 -4.42 8.92 -6.30
CA HIS A 55 -5.18 7.93 -5.54
C HIS A 55 -4.37 7.35 -4.37
N VAL A 56 -3.12 6.94 -4.61
CA VAL A 56 -2.25 6.39 -3.56
C VAL A 56 -1.98 7.42 -2.47
N LEU A 57 -1.76 8.69 -2.83
CA LEU A 57 -1.60 9.77 -1.85
C LEU A 57 -2.89 10.01 -1.03
N GLY A 58 -4.05 9.91 -1.68
CA GLY A 58 -5.36 9.96 -1.02
C GLY A 58 -5.53 8.84 0.00
N GLU A 59 -5.17 7.59 -0.35
CA GLU A 59 -5.20 6.45 0.56
C GLU A 59 -4.23 6.66 1.74
N LEU A 60 -2.98 7.06 1.46
CA LEU A 60 -1.99 7.35 2.51
C LEU A 60 -2.52 8.38 3.51
N THR A 61 -3.11 9.47 3.00
CA THR A 61 -3.70 10.52 3.84
C THR A 61 -4.84 9.98 4.68
N ALA A 62 -5.76 9.21 4.09
CA ALA A 62 -6.95 8.72 4.76
C ALA A 62 -6.65 7.68 5.86
N TYR A 63 -5.72 6.76 5.59
CA TYR A 63 -5.48 5.61 6.47
C TYR A 63 -4.35 5.82 7.49
N SER A 64 -3.45 6.78 7.27
CA SER A 64 -2.29 7.01 8.15
C SER A 64 -2.64 7.23 9.63
N LYS A 65 -3.77 7.89 9.91
CA LYS A 65 -4.21 8.17 11.28
C LYS A 65 -4.45 6.91 12.13
N TYR A 66 -4.75 5.78 11.49
CA TYR A 66 -5.06 4.52 12.18
C TYR A 66 -3.82 3.66 12.47
N ILE A 67 -2.68 3.92 11.84
CA ILE A 67 -1.48 3.07 11.95
C ILE A 67 -0.92 3.15 13.36
N SER A 68 -0.64 2.00 13.98
CA SER A 68 -0.03 2.00 15.31
C SER A 68 1.42 2.48 15.26
N ILE A 69 1.91 3.11 16.33
CA ILE A 69 3.34 3.48 16.45
C ILE A 69 4.18 2.19 16.35
N GLY A 70 5.21 2.21 15.52
CA GLY A 70 6.07 1.05 15.22
C GLY A 70 5.57 0.16 14.08
N SER A 71 4.30 0.30 13.66
CA SER A 71 3.70 -0.41 12.52
C SER A 71 3.96 0.29 11.19
N TYR A 72 3.45 -0.30 10.11
CA TYR A 72 3.71 0.10 8.74
C TYR A 72 2.44 0.35 7.93
N ILE A 73 2.56 1.28 6.99
CA ILE A 73 1.82 1.25 5.72
C ILE A 73 2.76 0.62 4.68
N VAL A 74 2.25 -0.30 3.87
CA VAL A 74 2.97 -0.92 2.76
C VAL A 74 2.32 -0.47 1.46
N VAL A 75 3.04 0.35 0.69
CA VAL A 75 2.61 0.87 -0.61
C VAL A 75 3.23 0.00 -1.71
N THR A 76 2.45 -0.89 -2.32
CA THR A 76 2.97 -1.84 -3.31
C THR A 76 3.28 -1.17 -4.65
N ASP A 77 3.82 -1.95 -5.58
CA ASP A 77 4.01 -1.65 -7.00
C ASP A 77 4.81 -0.38 -7.36
N GLY A 78 5.69 0.05 -6.45
CA GLY A 78 6.68 1.10 -6.72
C GLY A 78 7.58 0.87 -7.94
N SER A 79 7.71 -0.37 -8.42
CA SER A 79 8.47 -0.69 -9.65
C SER A 79 7.88 -0.07 -10.91
N GLN A 80 6.60 0.31 -10.88
CA GLN A 80 5.92 0.98 -11.98
C GLN A 80 6.74 2.15 -12.54
N GLU A 81 7.43 2.91 -11.67
CA GLU A 81 8.30 4.04 -12.03
C GLU A 81 9.21 3.78 -13.23
N TYR A 82 9.82 2.59 -13.30
CA TYR A 82 10.81 2.26 -14.32
C TYR A 82 10.31 1.25 -15.36
N LEU A 83 9.04 0.86 -15.32
CA LEU A 83 8.47 -0.12 -16.26
C LEU A 83 7.90 0.52 -17.54
N GLY A 84 7.75 1.85 -17.59
CA GLY A 84 7.12 2.55 -18.72
C GLY A 84 7.84 2.34 -20.06
N GLY A 85 9.15 2.12 -20.02
CA GLY A 85 9.96 1.84 -21.21
C GLY A 85 9.78 0.45 -21.81
N THR A 86 9.11 -0.48 -21.12
CA THR A 86 8.99 -1.87 -21.59
C THR A 86 8.03 -2.02 -22.77
N LEU A 87 8.29 -3.00 -23.64
CA LEU A 87 7.41 -3.30 -24.79
C LEU A 87 5.98 -3.64 -24.36
N ARG A 88 5.83 -4.29 -23.20
CA ARG A 88 4.52 -4.63 -22.65
C ARG A 88 3.79 -3.39 -22.13
N ALA A 89 4.46 -2.54 -21.35
CA ALA A 89 3.86 -1.30 -20.84
C ALA A 89 3.36 -0.42 -22.00
N LYS A 90 4.20 -0.22 -23.03
CA LYS A 90 3.82 0.56 -24.22
C LYS A 90 2.66 -0.02 -25.02
N LYS A 91 2.47 -1.33 -24.97
CA LYS A 91 1.36 -2.01 -25.67
C LYS A 91 0.07 -1.95 -24.86
N ASP A 92 0.15 -2.25 -23.57
CA ASP A 92 -1.01 -2.43 -22.70
C ASP A 92 -1.50 -1.06 -22.15
N TYR A 93 -0.61 -0.06 -22.07
CA TYR A 93 -0.86 1.26 -21.46
C TYR A 93 -0.24 2.44 -22.27
N PRO A 94 -0.47 2.54 -23.59
CA PRO A 94 0.30 3.39 -24.53
C PRO A 94 0.37 4.88 -24.19
N GLU A 95 -0.62 5.41 -23.45
CA GLU A 95 -0.68 6.84 -23.07
C GLU A 95 -0.37 7.06 -21.59
N TYR A 96 -0.57 6.03 -20.77
CA TYR A 96 -0.43 6.12 -19.32
C TYR A 96 1.00 5.82 -18.87
N CYS A 97 1.69 4.88 -19.53
CA CYS A 97 3.01 4.43 -19.12
C CYS A 97 4.12 5.50 -19.25
N GLU A 98 3.90 6.51 -20.08
CA GLU A 98 4.81 7.66 -20.23
C GLU A 98 4.78 8.58 -19.00
N THR A 99 3.75 8.49 -18.15
CA THR A 99 3.63 9.27 -16.91
C THR A 99 4.27 8.58 -15.71
N TRP A 100 4.66 7.30 -15.82
CA TRP A 100 4.99 6.48 -14.66
C TRP A 100 6.22 6.96 -13.90
N ASP A 101 7.10 7.76 -14.49
CA ASP A 101 8.25 8.35 -13.78
C ASP A 101 7.84 9.26 -12.61
N THR A 102 6.63 9.83 -12.67
CA THR A 102 6.08 10.78 -11.68
C THR A 102 4.72 10.36 -11.14
N ASN A 103 3.97 9.58 -11.91
CA ASN A 103 2.64 9.08 -11.58
C ASN A 103 2.72 7.59 -11.19
N ASN A 104 3.13 7.34 -9.94
CA ASN A 104 3.32 5.98 -9.42
C ASN A 104 3.24 5.91 -7.88
N PRO A 105 3.05 4.70 -7.30
CA PRO A 105 2.93 4.54 -5.86
C PRO A 105 4.19 4.94 -5.07
N LYS A 106 5.39 4.68 -5.61
CA LYS A 106 6.65 5.05 -4.97
C LYS A 106 6.76 6.56 -4.78
N LYS A 107 6.39 7.34 -5.80
CA LYS A 107 6.41 8.80 -5.73
C LYS A 107 5.44 9.33 -4.68
N ALA A 108 4.24 8.78 -4.60
CA ALA A 108 3.26 9.11 -3.56
C ALA A 108 3.78 8.78 -2.15
N ALA A 109 4.42 7.62 -1.98
CA ALA A 109 5.03 7.21 -0.71
C ALA A 109 6.16 8.16 -0.27
N GLU A 110 7.03 8.54 -1.20
CA GLU A 110 8.16 9.45 -0.95
C GLU A 110 7.69 10.86 -0.58
N ASP A 111 6.73 11.41 -1.32
CA ASP A 111 6.19 12.74 -1.04
C ASP A 111 5.38 12.75 0.27
N PHE A 112 4.61 11.69 0.56
CA PHE A 112 3.91 11.56 1.83
C PHE A 112 4.85 11.64 3.04
N VAL A 113 5.94 10.88 3.06
CA VAL A 113 6.88 10.91 4.21
C VAL A 113 7.71 12.20 4.27
N ALA A 114 7.86 12.93 3.16
CA ALA A 114 8.49 14.24 3.17
C ALA A 114 7.63 15.28 3.91
N GLU A 115 6.30 15.16 3.83
CA GLU A 115 5.36 16.07 4.50
C GLU A 115 4.96 15.61 5.91
N HIS A 116 5.14 14.33 6.24
CA HIS A 116 4.70 13.74 7.51
C HIS A 116 5.88 13.24 8.35
N SER A 117 6.45 14.15 9.17
CA SER A 117 7.65 13.88 9.98
C SER A 117 7.57 12.70 10.97
N ASN A 118 6.35 12.25 11.29
CA ASN A 118 6.11 11.09 12.14
C ASN A 118 6.20 9.75 11.38
N PHE A 119 6.38 9.78 10.06
CA PHE A 119 6.56 8.62 9.20
C PHE A 119 7.91 8.65 8.48
N LYS A 120 8.49 7.47 8.21
CA LYS A 120 9.67 7.34 7.36
C LYS A 120 9.63 6.03 6.58
N ILE A 121 10.20 6.02 5.39
CA ILE A 121 10.43 4.78 4.64
C ILE A 121 11.56 4.00 5.31
N VAL A 122 11.24 2.82 5.84
CA VAL A 122 12.18 1.94 6.56
C VAL A 122 11.90 0.50 6.18
N GLU A 123 12.91 -0.15 5.60
CA GLU A 123 12.87 -1.57 5.27
C GLU A 123 12.81 -2.44 6.54
N PRO A 124 11.84 -3.36 6.68
CA PRO A 124 11.76 -4.26 7.83
C PRO A 124 12.99 -5.17 7.97
N GLU A 125 13.58 -5.32 9.14
CA GLU A 125 14.71 -6.23 9.30
C GLU A 125 14.34 -7.68 8.91
N PHE A 126 15.29 -8.40 8.34
CA PHE A 126 15.11 -9.82 8.08
C PHE A 126 15.10 -10.56 9.43
N PRO A 127 14.04 -11.32 9.77
CA PRO A 127 14.03 -12.11 11.00
C PRO A 127 15.16 -13.16 11.03
N PHE A 128 15.62 -13.57 9.84
CA PHE A 128 16.68 -14.54 9.64
C PHE A 128 17.33 -14.33 8.26
N ASN A 129 18.67 -14.36 8.18
CA ASN A 129 19.43 -14.23 6.94
C ASN A 129 20.83 -14.86 7.07
N GLU A 130 21.05 -16.01 6.43
CA GLU A 130 22.37 -16.68 6.34
C GLU A 130 23.12 -16.37 5.03
N GLY A 131 22.57 -15.49 4.19
CA GLY A 131 23.16 -15.12 2.90
C GLY A 131 23.99 -13.84 2.95
N ASN A 132 24.57 -13.49 1.81
CA ASN A 132 25.32 -12.24 1.61
C ASN A 132 24.44 -11.09 1.08
N ILE A 133 23.13 -11.31 0.94
CA ILE A 133 22.18 -10.32 0.41
C ILE A 133 21.46 -9.70 1.60
N HIS A 134 21.78 -8.43 1.91
CA HIS A 134 21.22 -7.70 3.04
C HIS A 134 20.22 -6.60 2.61
N PHE A 135 19.72 -6.69 1.38
CA PHE A 135 18.69 -5.81 0.83
C PHE A 135 17.57 -6.64 0.18
N ARG A 136 16.38 -6.08 0.05
CA ARG A 136 15.26 -6.75 -0.62
C ARG A 136 15.34 -6.54 -2.13
N VAL A 137 15.34 -7.64 -2.88
CA VAL A 137 14.98 -7.63 -4.30
C VAL A 137 13.46 -7.58 -4.33
N THR A 138 12.89 -6.46 -4.78
CA THR A 138 11.47 -6.19 -4.63
C THR A 138 10.89 -5.51 -5.86
N HIS A 139 9.61 -5.78 -6.13
CA HIS A 139 8.79 -5.01 -7.06
C HIS A 139 8.23 -3.72 -6.42
N TRP A 140 8.47 -3.52 -5.13
CA TRP A 140 7.91 -2.45 -4.31
C TRP A 140 9.02 -1.62 -3.64
N PRO A 141 9.90 -0.96 -4.43
CA PRO A 141 10.84 -0.01 -3.86
C PRO A 141 10.09 1.11 -3.11
N SER A 142 10.67 1.61 -2.02
CA SER A 142 10.10 2.71 -1.20
C SER A 142 8.75 2.38 -0.53
N ALA A 143 8.36 1.10 -0.45
CA ALA A 143 7.02 0.69 -0.01
C ALA A 143 6.74 0.82 1.50
N PHE A 144 7.76 0.62 2.34
CA PHE A 144 7.56 0.37 3.77
C PHE A 144 7.59 1.67 4.58
N ILE A 145 6.45 2.31 4.76
CA ILE A 145 6.31 3.53 5.54
C ILE A 145 6.05 3.18 7.01
N LYS A 146 7.04 3.40 7.88
CA LYS A 146 6.94 3.13 9.32
C LYS A 146 6.47 4.36 10.09
N ARG A 147 5.54 4.18 11.03
CA ARG A 147 5.13 5.21 12.00
C ARG A 147 6.07 5.24 13.21
N PHE A 148 6.54 6.42 13.59
CA PHE A 148 7.42 6.63 14.76
C PHE A 148 6.74 7.39 15.91
N SER A 149 5.73 8.22 15.62
CA SER A 149 4.94 8.97 16.62
C SER A 149 3.51 9.22 16.16
#